data_AF-A0A7Z9ZGL7-F1
#
_entry.id   AF-A0A7Z9ZGL7-F1
#
_cell.length_a   1.000
_cell.length_b   1.000
_cell.length_c   1.000
_cell.angle_alpha   90.00
_cell.angle_beta   90.00
_cell.angle_gamma   90.00
#
_symmetry.space_group_name_H-M   'P 1'
#
loop_
_entity.id
_entity.type
_entity.pdbx_description
1 polymer ?
#
loop_
_entity_poly.entity_id
_entity_poly.type
_entity_poly.pdbx_seq_one_letter_code
_entity_poly.pdbx_strand_id
1 'polypeptide(L)'
;RTTDPEQRRPNPYAGPRSLQQGEPIYGRGQRELIIGDRQTGKTALVLDTIINQKGKDLICIYVAIGQKLAQIARVVDILERYGAMEHTIVVSAPASEPATLQYLAPYAGCAMGEEFMEQGRDALIVYDDLTKHAWAYRQLSLLLRRPPGREAYPGDIFYLHSRLLERAAKLAPEFGGGSLTALPIIETQLGDITTYIPTNVISITDGQIYLESDLFYAGIRPAINVGLSVSRVGGHAQTRAMRQVAGRLRLELAQFREMAAFAQFGSELDESTREQLDRGRRLTEILKQPQYEPMPLEREVMIIYAGTRGHLDDVPVERIRDWETAFHEFMASHHPEIGRAIAEEEELSEETEAALQAAIREFKETVTF
;
A
#
# COMPACT_ATOMS: atom_id res chain seq x y z
N ARG A 1 8.85 -19.50 11.37
CA ARG A 1 9.35 -18.20 10.85
C ARG A 1 10.87 -18.25 10.84
N THR A 2 11.53 -17.81 9.78
CA THR A 2 12.99 -17.65 9.81
C THR A 2 13.41 -16.67 10.91
N THR A 3 14.43 -17.07 11.68
CA THR A 3 15.06 -16.26 12.73
C THR A 3 16.16 -15.35 12.18
N ASP A 4 16.52 -15.51 10.90
CA ASP A 4 17.58 -14.76 10.24
C ASP A 4 17.04 -13.43 9.64
N PRO A 5 17.53 -12.26 10.11
CA PRO A 5 17.12 -10.95 9.59
C PRO A 5 17.40 -10.74 8.10
N GLU A 6 18.43 -11.39 7.53
CA GLU A 6 18.75 -11.25 6.11
C GLU A 6 17.81 -12.06 5.23
N GLN A 7 17.38 -13.23 5.70
CA GLN A 7 16.40 -14.07 5.00
C GLN A 7 14.96 -13.54 5.13
N ARG A 8 14.70 -12.70 6.15
CA ARG A 8 13.46 -11.92 6.26
C ARG A 8 13.31 -10.86 5.18
N ARG A 9 14.38 -10.49 4.44
CA ARG A 9 14.28 -9.50 3.37
C ARG A 9 13.22 -9.96 2.37
N PRO A 10 12.09 -9.26 2.32
CA PRO A 10 11.05 -9.61 1.39
C PRO A 10 11.37 -8.95 0.05
N ASN A 11 11.15 -9.64 -1.06
CA ASN A 11 11.11 -8.98 -2.36
C ASN A 11 9.89 -8.02 -2.33
N PRO A 12 10.03 -6.71 -2.61
CA PRO A 12 8.90 -5.77 -2.55
C PRO A 12 7.76 -6.21 -3.46
N TYR A 13 6.53 -6.07 -3.01
CA TYR A 13 5.44 -5.90 -3.96
C TYR A 13 5.47 -4.46 -4.45
N ALA A 14 5.49 -4.24 -5.75
CA ALA A 14 5.14 -2.93 -6.28
C ALA A 14 3.66 -2.66 -5.94
N GLY A 15 3.42 -1.59 -5.19
CA GLY A 15 2.10 -1.00 -4.95
C GLY A 15 2.10 0.44 -5.46
N PRO A 16 0.95 1.15 -5.44
CA PRO A 16 0.88 2.56 -5.80
C PRO A 16 2.05 3.38 -5.25
N ARG A 17 2.56 4.35 -6.01
CA ARG A 17 3.72 5.20 -5.67
C ARG A 17 3.61 5.83 -4.29
N SER A 18 2.40 6.17 -3.89
CA SER A 18 2.08 6.70 -2.59
C SER A 18 2.40 5.76 -1.41
N LEU A 19 2.42 4.46 -1.66
CA LEU A 19 2.81 3.43 -0.71
C LEU A 19 4.33 3.25 -0.65
N GLN A 20 5.09 3.92 -1.52
CA GLN A 20 6.55 3.81 -1.58
C GLN A 20 7.27 5.04 -1.04
N GLN A 21 6.53 6.00 -0.46
CA GLN A 21 7.00 7.33 -0.02
C GLN A 21 7.98 7.35 1.18
N GLY A 22 8.52 6.21 1.59
CA GLY A 22 9.53 6.15 2.67
C GLY A 22 9.49 4.88 3.51
N GLU A 23 8.44 4.09 3.37
CA GLU A 23 8.30 2.81 4.02
C GLU A 23 7.80 1.82 2.97
N PRO A 24 8.46 0.67 2.74
CA PRO A 24 7.89 -0.39 1.93
C PRO A 24 6.74 -1.00 2.70
N ILE A 25 5.60 -1.01 2.05
CA ILE A 25 4.36 -1.41 2.68
C ILE A 25 4.03 -2.87 2.38
N TYR A 26 4.69 -3.46 1.38
CA TYR A 26 4.47 -4.84 1.00
C TYR A 26 5.79 -5.60 0.92
N GLY A 27 6.17 -6.21 2.02
CA GLY A 27 7.12 -7.29 2.01
C GLY A 27 6.46 -8.66 1.85
N ARG A 28 7.01 -9.57 1.04
CA ARG A 28 6.77 -11.02 1.11
C ARG A 28 6.80 -11.58 2.55
N GLY A 29 5.64 -11.96 3.07
CA GLY A 29 5.44 -12.46 4.43
C GLY A 29 5.04 -11.40 5.46
N GLN A 30 4.88 -10.14 5.05
CA GLN A 30 4.45 -9.03 5.89
C GLN A 30 2.93 -9.04 6.08
N ARG A 31 2.48 -8.47 7.20
CA ARG A 31 1.07 -8.21 7.49
C ARG A 31 0.86 -6.71 7.55
N GLU A 32 0.12 -6.17 6.60
CA GLU A 32 -0.03 -4.73 6.48
C GLU A 32 -1.49 -4.32 6.52
N LEU A 33 -1.89 -3.60 7.57
CA LEU A 33 -3.27 -3.18 7.77
C LEU A 33 -3.65 -2.06 6.82
N ILE A 34 -4.76 -2.19 6.10
CA ILE A 34 -5.40 -1.09 5.38
C ILE A 34 -6.59 -0.61 6.18
N ILE A 35 -6.48 0.58 6.76
CA ILE A 35 -7.47 1.11 7.69
C ILE A 35 -7.97 2.47 7.23
N GLY A 36 -9.27 2.70 7.38
CA GLY A 36 -9.87 4.00 7.10
C GLY A 36 -11.37 3.95 6.95
N ASP A 37 -11.97 5.11 6.74
CA ASP A 37 -13.42 5.26 6.67
C ASP A 37 -14.02 4.66 5.39
N ARG A 38 -15.35 4.59 5.34
CA ARG A 38 -16.06 4.15 4.15
C ARG A 38 -15.70 5.04 2.96
N GLN A 39 -15.56 4.41 1.79
CA GLN A 39 -15.34 5.10 0.51
C GLN A 39 -14.02 5.89 0.39
N THR A 40 -13.01 5.62 1.22
CA THR A 40 -11.68 6.26 1.12
C THR A 40 -10.73 5.61 0.12
N GLY A 41 -11.16 4.55 -0.58
CA GLY A 41 -10.34 3.86 -1.59
C GLY A 41 -9.65 2.57 -1.12
N LYS A 42 -9.99 2.03 0.06
CA LYS A 42 -9.38 0.79 0.61
C LYS A 42 -9.39 -0.38 -0.37
N THR A 43 -10.56 -0.69 -0.95
CA THR A 43 -10.68 -1.79 -1.92
C THR A 43 -9.95 -1.48 -3.22
N ALA A 44 -9.95 -0.22 -3.70
CA ALA A 44 -9.20 0.14 -4.90
C ALA A 44 -7.69 -0.10 -4.73
N LEU A 45 -7.15 0.29 -3.57
CA LEU A 45 -5.75 0.10 -3.22
C LEU A 45 -5.32 -1.38 -3.29
N VAL A 46 -6.12 -2.30 -2.74
CA VAL A 46 -5.80 -3.73 -2.79
C VAL A 46 -5.95 -4.32 -4.19
N LEU A 47 -6.92 -3.85 -4.98
CA LEU A 47 -7.09 -4.32 -6.36
C LEU A 47 -5.91 -3.90 -7.23
N ASP A 48 -5.41 -2.67 -7.07
CA ASP A 48 -4.19 -2.21 -7.75
C ASP A 48 -2.99 -3.10 -7.38
N THR A 49 -2.86 -3.44 -6.10
CA THR A 49 -1.81 -4.36 -5.63
C THR A 49 -1.92 -5.73 -6.28
N ILE A 50 -3.13 -6.30 -6.43
CA ILE A 50 -3.37 -7.59 -7.08
C ILE A 50 -3.08 -7.52 -8.59
N ILE A 51 -3.57 -6.49 -9.27
CA ILE A 51 -3.39 -6.27 -10.72
C ILE A 51 -1.90 -6.16 -11.05
N ASN A 52 -1.13 -5.47 -10.21
CA ASN A 52 0.31 -5.33 -10.40
C ASN A 52 1.11 -6.64 -10.30
N GLN A 53 0.53 -7.72 -9.75
CA GLN A 53 1.20 -9.03 -9.67
C GLN A 53 1.07 -9.85 -10.95
N LYS A 54 0.37 -9.34 -11.97
CA LYS A 54 0.26 -10.00 -13.27
C LYS A 54 1.66 -10.29 -13.83
N GLY A 55 1.93 -11.57 -14.08
CA GLY A 55 3.21 -12.05 -14.62
C GLY A 55 4.35 -12.19 -13.59
N LYS A 56 4.11 -11.98 -12.28
CA LYS A 56 5.15 -12.00 -11.23
C LYS A 56 5.19 -13.29 -10.38
N ASP A 57 4.68 -14.40 -10.92
CA ASP A 57 4.54 -15.72 -10.26
C ASP A 57 4.11 -15.63 -8.79
N LEU A 58 2.96 -15.00 -8.58
CA LEU A 58 2.38 -14.80 -7.26
C LEU A 58 0.88 -15.03 -7.30
N ILE A 59 0.39 -15.86 -6.37
CA ILE A 59 -1.04 -16.14 -6.28
C ILE A 59 -1.71 -15.13 -5.34
N CYS A 60 -2.77 -14.48 -5.81
CA CYS A 60 -3.57 -13.58 -5.02
C CYS A 60 -4.83 -14.27 -4.50
N ILE A 61 -5.25 -13.93 -3.28
CA ILE A 61 -6.46 -14.45 -2.66
C ILE A 61 -7.24 -13.25 -2.12
N TYR A 62 -8.45 -13.02 -2.63
CA TYR A 62 -9.33 -11.96 -2.16
C TYR A 62 -10.51 -12.56 -1.38
N VAL A 63 -10.55 -12.34 -0.07
CA VAL A 63 -11.59 -12.85 0.83
C VAL A 63 -12.61 -11.74 1.10
N ALA A 64 -13.81 -11.85 0.52
CA ALA A 64 -14.91 -10.93 0.73
C ALA A 64 -15.82 -11.41 1.88
N ILE A 65 -15.90 -10.63 2.95
CA ILE A 65 -16.58 -10.97 4.20
C ILE A 65 -17.71 -9.98 4.44
N GLY A 66 -18.96 -10.44 4.42
CA GLY A 66 -20.12 -9.60 4.68
C GLY A 66 -20.33 -8.45 3.67
N GLN A 67 -19.68 -8.52 2.50
CA GLN A 67 -19.82 -7.52 1.44
C GLN A 67 -21.12 -7.75 0.67
N LYS A 68 -21.63 -6.72 -0.02
CA LYS A 68 -22.79 -6.90 -0.90
C LYS A 68 -22.37 -7.74 -2.11
N LEU A 69 -23.19 -8.68 -2.53
CA LEU A 69 -22.88 -9.54 -3.69
C LEU A 69 -22.56 -8.73 -4.96
N ALA A 70 -23.26 -7.61 -5.19
CA ALA A 70 -22.98 -6.70 -6.29
C ALA A 70 -21.61 -5.99 -6.21
N GLN A 71 -21.07 -5.78 -5.00
CA GLN A 71 -19.70 -5.26 -4.84
C GLN A 71 -18.68 -6.33 -5.19
N ILE A 72 -18.89 -7.56 -4.74
CA ILE A 72 -18.02 -8.71 -5.06
C ILE A 72 -18.00 -8.95 -6.57
N ALA A 73 -19.16 -8.95 -7.22
CA ALA A 73 -19.25 -9.10 -8.67
C ALA A 73 -18.47 -8.02 -9.44
N ARG A 74 -18.51 -6.75 -8.97
CA ARG A 74 -17.70 -5.67 -9.55
C ARG A 74 -16.21 -5.89 -9.36
N VAL A 75 -15.79 -6.40 -8.20
CA VAL A 75 -14.39 -6.75 -7.95
C VAL A 75 -13.92 -7.82 -8.95
N VAL A 76 -14.70 -8.88 -9.14
CA VAL A 76 -14.38 -9.95 -10.09
C VAL A 76 -14.31 -9.40 -11.52
N ASP A 77 -15.30 -8.62 -11.96
CA ASP A 77 -15.31 -7.98 -13.29
C ASP A 77 -14.09 -7.07 -13.52
N ILE A 78 -13.64 -6.33 -12.51
CA ILE A 78 -12.40 -5.53 -12.59
C ILE A 78 -11.20 -6.47 -12.75
N LEU A 79 -11.06 -7.48 -11.90
CA LEU A 79 -9.95 -8.43 -11.98
C LEU A 79 -9.90 -9.16 -13.34
N GLU A 80 -11.05 -9.48 -13.93
CA GLU A 80 -11.14 -10.06 -15.27
C GLU A 80 -10.70 -9.07 -16.36
N ARG A 81 -11.20 -7.83 -16.33
CA ARG A 81 -10.85 -6.79 -17.34
C ARG A 81 -9.35 -6.49 -17.39
N TYR A 82 -8.69 -6.49 -16.23
CA TYR A 82 -7.24 -6.26 -16.15
C TYR A 82 -6.43 -7.57 -16.29
N GLY A 83 -7.09 -8.72 -16.43
CA GLY A 83 -6.46 -10.04 -16.59
C GLY A 83 -5.72 -10.51 -15.34
N ALA A 84 -6.17 -10.10 -14.16
CA ALA A 84 -5.64 -10.51 -12.87
C ALA A 84 -6.39 -11.71 -12.26
N MET A 85 -7.56 -12.06 -12.81
CA MET A 85 -8.33 -13.24 -12.35
C MET A 85 -7.58 -14.57 -12.62
N GLU A 86 -6.67 -14.61 -13.60
CA GLU A 86 -5.86 -15.79 -13.93
C GLU A 86 -4.98 -16.27 -12.77
N HIS A 87 -4.54 -15.34 -11.90
CA HIS A 87 -3.72 -15.62 -10.73
C HIS A 87 -4.43 -15.30 -9.41
N THR A 88 -5.75 -15.10 -9.42
CA THR A 88 -6.51 -14.69 -8.23
C THR A 88 -7.60 -15.68 -7.85
N ILE A 89 -7.65 -16.06 -6.58
CA ILE A 89 -8.74 -16.83 -5.97
C ILE A 89 -9.66 -15.88 -5.20
N VAL A 90 -10.97 -15.96 -5.43
CA VAL A 90 -11.96 -15.16 -4.70
C VAL A 90 -12.76 -16.04 -3.75
N VAL A 91 -12.63 -15.79 -2.44
CA VAL A 91 -13.43 -16.45 -1.40
C VAL A 91 -14.56 -15.52 -1.00
N SER A 92 -15.80 -15.95 -1.27
CA SER A 92 -16.98 -15.09 -1.13
C SER A 92 -17.89 -15.58 0.01
N ALA A 93 -18.06 -14.76 1.04
CA ALA A 93 -19.09 -14.91 2.07
C ALA A 93 -19.90 -13.60 2.18
N PRO A 94 -20.86 -13.37 1.26
CA PRO A 94 -21.58 -12.10 1.17
C PRO A 94 -22.49 -11.86 2.38
N ALA A 95 -22.98 -10.63 2.51
CA ALA A 95 -23.86 -10.21 3.62
C ALA A 95 -25.14 -11.06 3.78
N SER A 96 -25.59 -11.71 2.71
CA SER A 96 -26.76 -12.60 2.71
C SER A 96 -26.48 -13.98 3.32
N GLU A 97 -25.22 -14.38 3.44
CA GLU A 97 -24.85 -15.68 4.01
C GLU A 97 -24.89 -15.66 5.55
N PRO A 98 -25.10 -16.84 6.19
CA PRO A 98 -25.05 -16.97 7.63
C PRO A 98 -23.74 -16.48 8.25
N ALA A 99 -23.82 -15.98 9.49
CA ALA A 99 -22.66 -15.50 10.24
C ALA A 99 -21.57 -16.58 10.42
N THR A 100 -21.93 -17.87 10.38
CA THR A 100 -20.97 -18.99 10.43
C THR A 100 -20.06 -19.03 9.21
N LEU A 101 -20.59 -18.77 8.00
CA LEU A 101 -19.79 -18.73 6.77
C LEU A 101 -18.91 -17.48 6.73
N GLN A 102 -19.46 -16.32 7.11
CA GLN A 102 -18.69 -15.08 7.22
C GLN A 102 -17.53 -15.22 8.22
N TYR A 103 -17.76 -15.93 9.33
CA TYR A 103 -16.74 -16.26 10.33
C TYR A 103 -15.64 -17.20 9.80
N LEU A 104 -15.99 -18.20 8.96
CA LEU A 104 -15.03 -19.18 8.45
C LEU A 104 -14.25 -18.72 7.22
N ALA A 105 -14.80 -17.81 6.41
CA ALA A 105 -14.21 -17.39 5.15
C ALA A 105 -12.73 -16.94 5.24
N PRO A 106 -12.30 -16.14 6.23
CA PRO A 106 -10.89 -15.77 6.36
C PRO A 106 -9.98 -16.96 6.64
N TYR A 107 -10.44 -17.92 7.44
CA TYR A 107 -9.66 -19.13 7.74
C TYR A 107 -9.52 -20.04 6.53
N ALA A 108 -10.58 -20.15 5.71
CA ALA A 108 -10.57 -20.91 4.46
C ALA A 108 -9.63 -20.26 3.44
N GLY A 109 -9.72 -18.95 3.23
CA GLY A 109 -8.78 -18.23 2.34
C GLY A 109 -7.33 -18.36 2.81
N CYS A 110 -7.08 -18.25 4.13
CA CYS A 110 -5.74 -18.42 4.68
C CYS A 110 -5.20 -19.84 4.45
N ALA A 111 -6.03 -20.88 4.58
CA ALA A 111 -5.63 -22.25 4.30
C ALA A 111 -5.28 -22.47 2.81
N MET A 112 -6.03 -21.84 1.89
CA MET A 112 -5.68 -21.84 0.46
C MET A 112 -4.32 -21.17 0.20
N GLY A 113 -4.02 -20.08 0.93
CA GLY A 113 -2.74 -19.37 0.81
C GLY A 113 -1.56 -20.15 1.39
N GLU A 114 -1.78 -20.85 2.50
CA GLU A 114 -0.77 -21.71 3.13
C GLU A 114 -0.33 -22.86 2.22
N GLU A 115 -1.24 -23.44 1.44
CA GLU A 115 -0.90 -24.49 0.46
C GLU A 115 0.20 -24.00 -0.51
N PHE A 116 0.07 -22.79 -1.06
CA PHE A 116 1.10 -22.21 -1.93
C PHE A 116 2.38 -21.89 -1.18
N MET A 117 2.26 -21.35 0.04
CA MET A 117 3.40 -21.02 0.89
C MET A 117 4.23 -22.28 1.23
N GLU A 118 3.59 -23.39 1.57
CA GLU A 118 4.23 -24.67 1.91
C GLU A 118 4.86 -25.35 0.69
N GLN A 119 4.35 -25.10 -0.51
CA GLN A 119 4.97 -25.51 -1.78
C GLN A 119 6.18 -24.65 -2.17
N GLY A 120 6.59 -23.69 -1.34
CA GLY A 120 7.71 -22.78 -1.62
C GLY A 120 7.35 -21.62 -2.55
N ARG A 121 6.06 -21.40 -2.83
CA ARG A 121 5.56 -20.29 -3.65
C ARG A 121 5.16 -19.10 -2.77
N ASP A 122 4.95 -17.96 -3.41
CA ASP A 122 4.49 -16.76 -2.74
C ASP A 122 3.00 -16.51 -2.99
N ALA A 123 2.30 -16.11 -1.93
CA ALA A 123 0.89 -15.78 -1.96
C ALA A 123 0.60 -14.45 -1.25
N LEU A 124 -0.39 -13.72 -1.78
CA LEU A 124 -0.94 -12.50 -1.22
C LEU A 124 -2.39 -12.75 -0.85
N ILE A 125 -2.78 -12.52 0.40
CA ILE A 125 -4.17 -12.62 0.86
C ILE A 125 -4.70 -11.26 1.32
N VAL A 126 -5.90 -10.92 0.87
CA VAL A 126 -6.65 -9.73 1.25
C VAL A 126 -7.89 -10.14 2.03
N TYR A 127 -8.15 -9.50 3.17
CA TYR A 127 -9.37 -9.73 3.96
C TYR A 127 -10.25 -8.46 3.93
N ASP A 128 -11.36 -8.48 3.18
CA ASP A 128 -12.28 -7.34 2.97
C ASP A 128 -13.69 -7.64 3.55
N ASP A 129 -13.97 -7.36 4.83
CA ASP A 129 -13.07 -6.76 5.82
C ASP A 129 -13.15 -7.47 7.19
N LEU A 130 -12.12 -7.29 8.01
CA LEU A 130 -12.04 -7.91 9.34
C LEU A 130 -12.96 -7.23 10.37
N THR A 131 -13.49 -6.04 10.06
CA THR A 131 -14.52 -5.39 10.88
C THR A 131 -15.81 -6.22 10.84
N LYS A 132 -16.26 -6.63 9.66
CA LYS A 132 -17.43 -7.50 9.46
C LYS A 132 -17.16 -8.92 9.97
N HIS A 133 -15.93 -9.41 9.87
CA HIS A 133 -15.53 -10.69 10.50
C HIS A 133 -15.73 -10.66 12.02
N ALA A 134 -15.29 -9.60 12.69
CA ALA A 134 -15.51 -9.40 14.12
C ALA A 134 -17.00 -9.32 14.47
N TRP A 135 -17.83 -8.68 13.63
CA TRP A 135 -19.28 -8.62 13.83
C TRP A 135 -19.93 -10.01 13.75
N ALA A 136 -19.55 -10.82 12.76
CA ALA A 136 -20.03 -12.19 12.61
C ALA A 136 -19.65 -13.04 13.84
N TYR A 137 -18.40 -12.93 14.33
CA TYR A 137 -17.98 -13.65 15.54
C TYR A 137 -18.71 -13.20 16.81
N ARG A 138 -18.96 -11.89 16.93
CA ARG A 138 -19.78 -11.32 18.01
C ARG A 138 -21.19 -11.89 18.00
N GLN A 139 -21.84 -11.92 16.84
CA GLN A 139 -23.19 -12.48 16.70
C GLN A 139 -23.22 -13.95 17.13
N LEU A 140 -22.28 -14.77 16.64
CA LEU A 140 -22.19 -16.18 17.03
C LEU A 140 -21.98 -16.36 18.54
N SER A 141 -21.07 -15.59 19.13
CA SER A 141 -20.75 -15.69 20.56
C SER A 141 -21.94 -15.32 21.45
N LEU A 142 -22.68 -14.27 21.09
CA LEU A 142 -23.88 -13.84 21.83
C LEU A 142 -25.01 -14.87 21.73
N LEU A 143 -25.22 -15.47 20.55
CA LEU A 143 -26.21 -16.54 20.37
C LEU A 143 -25.87 -17.79 21.19
N LEU A 144 -24.57 -18.08 21.36
CA LEU A 144 -24.06 -19.14 22.23
C LEU A 144 -24.06 -18.75 23.72
N ARG A 145 -24.59 -17.58 24.08
CA ARG A 145 -24.66 -17.05 25.46
C ARG A 145 -23.29 -16.94 26.14
N ARG A 146 -22.22 -16.73 25.35
CA ARG A 146 -20.91 -16.39 25.91
C ARG A 146 -20.98 -14.98 26.51
N PRO A 147 -20.43 -14.74 27.72
CA PRO A 147 -20.42 -13.41 28.31
C PRO A 147 -19.72 -12.38 27.40
N PRO A 148 -20.35 -11.24 27.09
CA PRO A 148 -19.72 -10.19 26.30
C PRO A 148 -18.74 -9.35 27.14
N GLY A 149 -17.72 -8.81 26.48
CA GLY A 149 -16.78 -7.82 27.01
C GLY A 149 -17.01 -6.42 26.43
N ARG A 150 -15.90 -5.70 26.18
CA ARG A 150 -15.92 -4.34 25.61
C ARG A 150 -16.63 -4.31 24.27
N GLU A 151 -17.49 -3.30 24.06
CA GLU A 151 -18.29 -3.12 22.83
C GLU A 151 -19.13 -4.36 22.42
N ALA A 152 -19.49 -5.17 23.41
CA ALA A 152 -20.21 -6.44 23.28
C ALA A 152 -19.47 -7.55 22.51
N TYR A 153 -18.18 -7.41 22.22
CA TYR A 153 -17.37 -8.47 21.63
C TYR A 153 -17.04 -9.55 22.67
N PRO A 154 -16.84 -10.82 22.26
CA PRO A 154 -16.36 -11.86 23.16
C PRO A 154 -14.93 -11.56 23.65
N GLY A 155 -14.58 -12.06 24.83
CA GLY A 155 -13.28 -11.77 25.46
C GLY A 155 -12.05 -12.24 24.66
N ASP A 156 -12.23 -13.18 23.74
CA ASP A 156 -11.19 -13.74 22.86
C ASP A 156 -11.19 -13.12 21.45
N ILE A 157 -11.82 -11.95 21.25
CA ILE A 157 -11.83 -11.27 19.94
C ILE A 157 -10.43 -10.91 19.43
N PHE A 158 -9.48 -10.63 20.33
CA PHE A 158 -8.08 -10.44 19.94
C PHE A 158 -7.49 -11.74 19.36
N TYR A 159 -7.76 -12.88 20.02
CA TYR A 159 -7.29 -14.19 19.59
C TYR A 159 -7.84 -14.61 18.22
N LEU A 160 -9.06 -14.18 17.89
CA LEU A 160 -9.69 -14.40 16.58
C LEU A 160 -8.78 -13.94 15.43
N HIS A 161 -8.33 -12.68 15.49
CA HIS A 161 -7.52 -12.06 14.45
C HIS A 161 -6.04 -12.38 14.59
N SER A 162 -5.52 -12.52 15.82
CA SER A 162 -4.09 -12.83 16.00
C SER A 162 -3.75 -14.20 15.44
N ARG A 163 -4.52 -15.25 15.75
CA ARG A 163 -4.28 -16.59 15.18
C ARG A 163 -4.46 -16.65 13.67
N LEU A 164 -5.27 -15.75 13.09
CA LEU A 164 -5.46 -15.66 11.65
C LEU A 164 -4.25 -14.99 10.99
N LEU A 165 -3.88 -13.79 11.46
CA LEU A 165 -2.85 -12.98 10.83
C LEU A 165 -1.44 -13.51 11.13
N GLU A 166 -1.22 -14.17 12.26
CA GLU A 166 0.08 -14.79 12.57
C GLU A 166 0.46 -15.94 11.61
N ARG A 167 -0.50 -16.48 10.85
CA ARG A 167 -0.26 -17.48 9.79
C ARG A 167 0.40 -16.89 8.55
N ALA A 168 0.24 -15.59 8.30
CA ALA A 168 1.00 -14.88 7.28
C ALA A 168 2.46 -14.73 7.75
N ALA A 169 3.38 -15.31 6.98
CA ALA A 169 4.79 -15.42 7.32
C ALA A 169 5.64 -15.72 6.09
N LYS A 170 6.95 -15.57 6.22
CA LYS A 170 7.95 -16.15 5.32
C LYS A 170 8.59 -17.39 5.97
N LEU A 171 8.53 -18.51 5.26
CA LEU A 171 9.14 -19.77 5.69
C LEU A 171 10.67 -19.69 5.52
N ALA A 172 11.41 -20.43 6.33
CA ALA A 172 12.85 -20.55 6.13
C ALA A 172 13.13 -21.42 4.89
N PRO A 173 14.31 -21.31 4.25
CA PRO A 173 14.65 -22.13 3.09
C PRO A 173 14.51 -23.64 3.34
N GLU A 174 14.80 -24.09 4.57
CA GLU A 174 14.64 -25.49 5.01
C GLU A 174 13.18 -25.99 4.95
N PHE A 175 12.21 -25.08 4.98
CA PHE A 175 10.78 -25.35 4.89
C PHE A 175 10.19 -24.89 3.54
N GLY A 176 11.01 -24.79 2.48
CA GLY A 176 10.58 -24.44 1.13
C GLY A 176 10.68 -22.95 0.78
N GLY A 177 10.86 -22.06 1.77
CA GLY A 177 11.14 -20.64 1.53
C GLY A 177 9.97 -19.77 1.03
N GLY A 178 8.78 -20.35 0.85
CA GLY A 178 7.59 -19.62 0.40
C GLY A 178 7.07 -18.61 1.42
N SER A 179 6.16 -17.74 1.00
CA SER A 179 5.57 -16.73 1.87
C SER A 179 4.08 -16.50 1.66
N LEU A 180 3.39 -16.15 2.74
CA LEU A 180 2.03 -15.64 2.73
C LEU A 180 2.04 -14.21 3.27
N THR A 181 1.66 -13.26 2.43
CA THR A 181 1.56 -11.82 2.78
C THR A 181 0.10 -11.48 2.99
N ALA A 182 -0.23 -10.75 4.06
CA ALA A 182 -1.62 -10.46 4.39
C ALA A 182 -1.93 -8.96 4.42
N LEU A 183 -2.99 -8.56 3.71
CA LEU A 183 -3.55 -7.21 3.71
C LEU A 183 -4.93 -7.21 4.34
N PRO A 184 -5.03 -7.22 5.68
CA PRO A 184 -6.31 -7.05 6.35
C PRO A 184 -6.87 -5.65 6.13
N ILE A 185 -8.16 -5.55 5.81
CA ILE A 185 -8.88 -4.29 5.74
C ILE A 185 -9.67 -4.10 7.04
N ILE A 186 -9.62 -2.88 7.59
CA ILE A 186 -10.47 -2.44 8.70
C ILE A 186 -11.20 -1.16 8.29
N GLU A 187 -12.52 -1.18 8.50
CA GLU A 187 -13.36 0.00 8.38
C GLU A 187 -13.46 0.73 9.73
N THR A 188 -13.06 1.99 9.76
CA THR A 188 -13.27 2.91 10.90
C THR A 188 -14.62 3.62 10.80
N GLN A 189 -15.05 4.20 11.92
CA GLN A 189 -16.23 5.07 11.97
C GLN A 189 -15.75 6.48 12.32
N LEU A 190 -16.04 7.46 11.46
CA LEU A 190 -15.69 8.87 11.67
C LEU A 190 -14.19 9.09 11.94
N GLY A 191 -13.32 8.32 11.28
CA GLY A 191 -11.87 8.41 11.43
C GLY A 191 -11.32 7.91 12.78
N ASP A 192 -12.15 7.30 13.64
CA ASP A 192 -11.70 6.87 14.96
C ASP A 192 -10.94 5.53 14.92
N ILE A 193 -9.61 5.66 14.88
CA ILE A 193 -8.66 4.54 14.96
C ILE A 193 -8.47 3.98 16.38
N THR A 194 -9.01 4.64 17.40
CA THR A 194 -8.82 4.27 18.82
C THR A 194 -9.88 3.30 19.33
N THR A 195 -10.87 2.99 18.48
CA THR A 195 -11.88 1.97 18.79
C THR A 195 -11.26 0.58 18.95
N TYR A 196 -12.02 -0.32 19.60
CA TYR A 196 -11.45 -1.56 20.11
C TYR A 196 -10.87 -2.49 19.02
N ILE A 197 -11.57 -2.67 17.90
CA ILE A 197 -11.12 -3.57 16.82
C ILE A 197 -9.92 -3.00 16.04
N PRO A 198 -9.92 -1.75 15.56
CA PRO A 198 -8.74 -1.11 14.98
C PRO A 198 -7.48 -1.24 15.83
N THR A 199 -7.56 -0.87 17.12
CA THR A 199 -6.41 -0.91 18.03
C THR A 199 -5.85 -2.33 18.16
N ASN A 200 -6.73 -3.33 18.29
CA ASN A 200 -6.32 -4.74 18.33
C ASN A 200 -5.56 -5.14 17.05
N VAL A 201 -6.10 -4.84 15.86
CA VAL A 201 -5.46 -5.25 14.60
C VAL A 201 -4.15 -4.50 14.35
N ILE A 202 -4.08 -3.19 14.67
CA ILE A 202 -2.84 -2.40 14.60
C ILE A 202 -1.72 -3.03 15.43
N SER A 203 -2.05 -3.61 16.60
CA SER A 203 -1.08 -4.31 17.45
C SER A 203 -0.67 -5.71 16.97
N ILE A 204 -1.39 -6.28 16.00
CA ILE A 204 -1.10 -7.61 15.44
C ILE A 204 -0.29 -7.50 14.14
N THR A 205 -0.59 -6.52 13.29
CA THR A 205 0.07 -6.36 11.99
C THR A 205 1.51 -5.89 12.14
N ASP A 206 2.27 -5.89 11.04
CA ASP A 206 3.62 -5.31 10.98
C ASP A 206 3.58 -3.82 10.60
N GLY A 207 2.42 -3.29 10.24
CA GLY A 207 2.25 -1.90 9.87
C GLY A 207 0.80 -1.57 9.57
N GLN A 208 0.57 -0.31 9.19
CA GLN A 208 -0.71 0.18 8.73
C GLN A 208 -0.57 1.27 7.67
N ILE A 209 -1.48 1.23 6.69
CA ILE A 209 -1.81 2.30 5.77
C ILE A 209 -3.12 2.92 6.24
N TYR A 210 -3.07 4.20 6.64
CA TYR A 210 -4.26 4.94 7.02
C TYR A 210 -4.80 5.77 5.84
N LEU A 211 -6.01 5.46 5.39
CA LEU A 211 -6.72 6.21 4.36
C LEU A 211 -7.70 7.22 5.00
N GLU A 212 -7.46 8.49 4.75
CA GLU A 212 -8.17 9.60 5.36
C GLU A 212 -9.20 10.22 4.41
N SER A 213 -10.41 10.46 4.91
CA SER A 213 -11.51 11.03 4.13
C SER A 213 -11.19 12.44 3.62
N ASP A 214 -10.57 13.28 4.45
CA ASP A 214 -10.28 14.68 4.10
C ASP A 214 -9.28 14.78 2.94
N LEU A 215 -8.25 13.93 2.95
CA LEU A 215 -7.30 13.82 1.83
C LEU A 215 -8.01 13.37 0.55
N PHE A 216 -8.93 12.41 0.66
CA PHE A 216 -9.71 11.92 -0.48
C PHE A 216 -10.59 12.99 -1.12
N TYR A 217 -11.26 13.82 -0.29
CA TYR A 217 -12.10 14.93 -0.76
C TYR A 217 -11.27 16.11 -1.28
N ALA A 218 -10.07 16.31 -0.76
CA ALA A 218 -9.09 17.27 -1.29
C ALA A 218 -8.45 16.83 -2.63
N GLY A 219 -8.85 15.67 -3.16
CA GLY A 219 -8.35 15.17 -4.46
C GLY A 219 -6.99 14.49 -4.37
N ILE A 220 -6.48 14.20 -3.17
CA ILE A 220 -5.28 13.39 -2.96
C ILE A 220 -5.71 11.92 -3.00
N ARG A 221 -5.36 11.23 -4.09
CA ARG A 221 -5.75 9.85 -4.33
C ARG A 221 -4.52 9.07 -4.83
N PRO A 222 -4.15 7.97 -4.17
CA PRO A 222 -4.78 7.39 -2.98
C PRO A 222 -4.58 8.26 -1.73
N ALA A 223 -5.56 8.22 -0.83
CA ALA A 223 -5.72 9.18 0.28
C ALA A 223 -4.90 8.80 1.52
N ILE A 224 -3.61 8.54 1.33
CA ILE A 224 -2.73 8.01 2.39
C ILE A 224 -2.27 9.11 3.32
N ASN A 225 -2.52 8.93 4.61
CA ASN A 225 -1.94 9.78 5.63
C ASN A 225 -0.53 9.28 5.97
N VAL A 226 0.50 9.97 5.45
CA VAL A 226 1.92 9.62 5.63
C VAL A 226 2.37 9.66 7.10
N GLY A 227 1.74 10.49 7.94
CA GLY A 227 2.11 10.59 9.36
C GLY A 227 1.55 9.46 10.22
N LEU A 228 0.36 8.98 9.91
CA LEU A 228 -0.31 7.89 10.64
C LEU A 228 -0.02 6.51 10.06
N SER A 229 0.43 6.44 8.81
CA SER A 229 0.85 5.19 8.17
C SER A 229 2.26 4.83 8.60
N VAL A 230 2.47 3.57 8.99
CA VAL A 230 3.75 3.07 9.50
C VAL A 230 3.99 1.64 9.03
N SER A 231 5.20 1.29 8.60
CA SER A 231 5.70 -0.06 8.35
C SER A 231 6.83 -0.39 9.32
N ARG A 232 6.64 -1.39 10.17
CA ARG A 232 7.64 -1.85 11.15
C ARG A 232 8.75 -2.68 10.51
N VAL A 233 8.54 -3.18 9.29
CA VAL A 233 9.61 -3.81 8.48
C VAL A 233 10.60 -2.75 7.99
N GLY A 234 10.15 -1.50 7.82
CA GLY A 234 10.99 -0.38 7.41
C GLY A 234 11.66 -0.62 6.06
N GLY A 235 12.69 0.16 5.73
CA GLY A 235 13.36 0.13 4.41
C GLY A 235 13.90 -1.22 3.94
N HIS A 236 13.94 -2.27 4.78
CA HIS A 236 14.40 -3.61 4.41
C HIS A 236 13.57 -4.30 3.33
N ALA A 237 12.31 -3.90 3.15
CA ALA A 237 11.47 -4.41 2.07
C ALA A 237 11.46 -3.53 0.81
N GLN A 238 12.33 -2.52 0.71
CA GLN A 238 12.54 -1.74 -0.53
C GLN A 238 13.75 -2.28 -1.30
N THR A 239 13.66 -2.21 -2.64
CA THR A 239 14.83 -2.21 -3.52
C THR A 239 15.79 -1.08 -3.12
N ARG A 240 17.07 -1.22 -3.42
CA ARG A 240 18.07 -0.20 -3.04
C ARG A 240 17.82 1.14 -3.73
N ALA A 241 17.41 1.11 -5.01
CA ALA A 241 17.01 2.28 -5.79
C ALA A 241 15.90 3.08 -5.10
N MET A 242 14.78 2.42 -4.76
CA MET A 242 13.67 3.08 -4.05
C MET A 242 14.09 3.64 -2.69
N ARG A 243 14.94 2.91 -1.94
CA ARG A 243 15.41 3.39 -0.62
C ARG A 243 16.22 4.68 -0.73
N GLN A 244 17.04 4.83 -1.78
CA GLN A 244 17.85 6.02 -2.02
C GLN A 244 16.99 7.28 -2.25
N VAL A 245 15.84 7.14 -2.91
CA VAL A 245 14.96 8.27 -3.24
C VAL A 245 13.86 8.52 -2.21
N ALA A 246 13.28 7.46 -1.64
CA ALA A 246 12.14 7.53 -0.73
C ALA A 246 12.47 8.06 0.67
N GLY A 247 13.70 7.84 1.15
CA GLY A 247 14.11 8.31 2.49
C GLY A 247 14.01 9.84 2.63
N ARG A 248 14.38 10.56 1.57
CA ARG A 248 14.27 12.02 1.51
C ARG A 248 12.82 12.50 1.37
N LEU A 249 12.04 11.81 0.53
CA LEU A 249 10.63 12.13 0.30
C LEU A 249 9.83 12.17 1.60
N ARG A 250 10.00 11.17 2.48
CA ARG A 250 9.31 11.11 3.77
C ARG A 250 9.62 12.33 4.65
N LEU A 251 10.90 12.67 4.76
CA LEU A 251 11.35 13.78 5.60
C LEU A 251 10.74 15.10 5.10
N GLU A 252 10.78 15.33 3.79
CA GLU A 252 10.24 16.54 3.18
C GLU A 252 8.71 16.63 3.34
N LEU A 253 7.96 15.52 3.18
CA LEU A 253 6.51 15.49 3.39
C LEU A 253 6.08 15.66 4.85
N ALA A 254 6.85 15.10 5.80
CA ALA A 254 6.59 15.28 7.22
C ALA A 254 6.74 16.74 7.62
N GLN A 255 7.85 17.38 7.22
CA GLN A 255 8.09 18.80 7.47
C GLN A 255 7.07 19.68 6.75
N PHE A 256 6.71 19.34 5.50
CA PHE A 256 5.66 20.04 4.76
C PHE A 256 4.34 20.09 5.54
N ARG A 257 3.90 18.96 6.11
CA ARG A 257 2.63 18.91 6.86
C ARG A 257 2.68 19.73 8.13
N GLU A 258 3.79 19.65 8.87
CA GLU A 258 3.98 20.44 10.09
C GLU A 258 3.89 21.94 9.75
N MET A 259 4.64 22.39 8.75
CA MET A 259 4.63 23.79 8.34
C MET A 259 3.32 24.23 7.70
N ALA A 260 2.64 23.36 6.94
CA ALA A 260 1.36 23.69 6.33
C ALA A 260 0.30 23.99 7.41
N ALA A 261 0.35 23.31 8.56
CA ALA A 261 -0.49 23.62 9.70
C ALA A 261 -0.13 24.98 10.33
N PHE A 262 1.16 25.29 10.51
CA PHE A 262 1.60 26.59 11.04
C PHE A 262 1.28 27.76 10.11
N ALA A 263 1.44 27.57 8.79
CA ALA A 263 1.18 28.57 7.77
C ALA A 263 -0.28 29.01 7.70
N GLN A 264 -1.23 28.22 8.23
CA GLN A 264 -2.64 28.63 8.33
C GLN A 264 -2.86 29.78 9.33
N PHE A 265 -1.91 30.01 10.25
CA PHE A 265 -2.03 31.01 11.32
C PHE A 265 -1.05 32.19 11.19
N GLY A 266 -0.08 32.12 10.27
CA GLY A 266 0.98 33.13 10.10
C GLY A 266 0.75 34.03 8.88
N SER A 267 0.98 35.34 9.03
CA SER A 267 0.78 36.32 7.95
C SER A 267 2.02 36.56 7.08
N GLU A 268 3.22 36.25 7.57
CA GLU A 268 4.47 36.36 6.82
C GLU A 268 5.30 35.09 7.00
N LEU A 269 5.53 34.39 5.89
CA LEU A 269 6.43 33.24 5.82
C LEU A 269 7.76 33.72 5.24
N ASP A 270 8.86 33.35 5.86
CA ASP A 270 10.19 33.53 5.31
C ASP A 270 10.36 32.70 4.02
N GLU A 271 11.36 33.08 3.21
CA GLU A 271 11.61 32.48 1.89
C GLU A 271 11.84 30.96 1.98
N SER A 272 12.57 30.49 2.99
CA SER A 272 12.88 29.07 3.15
C SER A 272 11.63 28.24 3.46
N THR A 273 10.74 28.76 4.33
CA THR A 273 9.44 28.13 4.61
C THR A 273 8.55 28.10 3.37
N ARG A 274 8.57 29.16 2.55
CA ARG A 274 7.79 29.21 1.30
C ARG A 274 8.25 28.17 0.30
N GLU A 275 9.56 28.09 0.04
CA GLU A 275 10.14 27.09 -0.87
C GLU A 275 9.81 25.67 -0.44
N GLN A 276 9.90 25.39 0.86
CA GLN A 276 9.64 24.06 1.39
C GLN A 276 8.13 23.71 1.38
N LEU A 277 7.23 24.69 1.56
CA LEU A 277 5.79 24.49 1.31
C LEU A 277 5.50 24.21 -0.16
N ASP A 278 6.14 24.95 -1.06
CA ASP A 278 5.94 24.83 -2.50
C ASP A 278 6.52 23.52 -3.05
N ARG A 279 7.64 23.04 -2.52
CA ARG A 279 8.15 21.69 -2.82
C ARG A 279 7.20 20.63 -2.29
N GLY A 280 6.75 20.73 -1.04
CA GLY A 280 5.82 19.77 -0.45
C GLY A 280 4.49 19.63 -1.21
N ARG A 281 3.96 20.73 -1.77
CA ARG A 281 2.81 20.71 -2.68
C ARG A 281 3.08 19.89 -3.94
N ARG A 282 4.23 20.11 -4.59
CA ARG A 282 4.63 19.36 -5.80
C ARG A 282 4.85 17.88 -5.53
N LEU A 283 5.51 17.55 -4.43
CA LEU A 283 5.67 16.16 -3.99
C LEU A 283 4.30 15.52 -3.78
N THR A 284 3.37 16.21 -3.14
CA THR A 284 1.99 15.71 -2.96
C THR A 284 1.29 15.45 -4.30
N GLU A 285 1.51 16.27 -5.31
CA GLU A 285 0.93 16.06 -6.65
C GLU A 285 1.50 14.83 -7.38
N ILE A 286 2.83 14.64 -7.38
CA ILE A 286 3.51 13.47 -7.97
C ILE A 286 2.99 12.15 -7.41
N LEU A 287 2.55 12.19 -6.16
CA LEU A 287 2.13 11.03 -5.42
C LEU A 287 0.67 10.67 -5.65
N LYS A 288 -0.06 11.50 -6.39
CA LYS A 288 -1.41 11.17 -6.85
C LYS A 288 -1.30 10.16 -7.99
N GLN A 289 -2.10 9.12 -7.92
CA GLN A 289 -2.13 8.06 -8.92
C GLN A 289 -3.58 7.68 -9.25
N PRO A 290 -3.94 7.57 -10.54
CA PRO A 290 -5.23 7.02 -10.94
C PRO A 290 -5.36 5.54 -10.52
N GLN A 291 -6.61 5.08 -10.38
CA GLN A 291 -6.89 3.69 -10.02
C GLN A 291 -6.62 2.77 -11.22
N TYR A 292 -6.16 1.55 -10.94
CA TYR A 292 -5.92 0.48 -11.91
C TYR A 292 -4.81 0.74 -12.93
N GLU A 293 -3.95 1.71 -12.64
CA GLU A 293 -2.76 2.02 -13.44
C GLU A 293 -1.52 1.90 -12.56
N PRO A 294 -1.13 0.67 -12.14
CA PRO A 294 0.09 0.47 -11.37
C PRO A 294 1.32 0.90 -12.19
N MET A 295 2.28 1.53 -11.52
CA MET A 295 3.49 2.05 -12.17
C MET A 295 4.67 1.08 -11.95
N PRO A 296 5.47 0.78 -12.99
CA PRO A 296 6.71 0.03 -12.85
C PRO A 296 7.76 0.75 -11.99
N LEU A 297 8.57 -0.02 -11.26
CA LEU A 297 9.56 0.47 -10.29
C LEU A 297 10.45 1.58 -10.87
N GLU A 298 10.97 1.37 -12.08
CA GLU A 298 11.87 2.31 -12.73
C GLU A 298 11.25 3.68 -12.94
N ARG A 299 9.97 3.73 -13.31
CA ARG A 299 9.24 5.01 -13.46
C ARG A 299 9.01 5.68 -12.13
N GLU A 300 8.65 4.92 -11.10
CA GLU A 300 8.44 5.44 -9.75
C GLU A 300 9.74 6.05 -9.18
N VAL A 301 10.86 5.36 -9.34
CA VAL A 301 12.18 5.84 -8.89
C VAL A 301 12.55 7.14 -9.60
N MET A 302 12.40 7.20 -10.93
CA MET A 302 12.77 8.39 -11.72
C MET A 302 11.96 9.64 -11.33
N ILE A 303 10.63 9.51 -11.14
CA ILE A 303 9.80 10.67 -10.79
C ILE A 303 10.01 11.12 -9.34
N ILE A 304 10.18 10.19 -8.40
CA ILE A 304 10.50 10.53 -7.01
C ILE A 304 11.89 11.17 -6.91
N TYR A 305 12.86 10.70 -7.71
CA TYR A 305 14.16 11.33 -7.82
C TYR A 305 14.03 12.79 -8.29
N ALA A 306 13.27 13.03 -9.37
CA ALA A 306 13.05 14.37 -9.92
C ALA A 306 12.44 15.32 -8.88
N GLY A 307 11.42 14.87 -8.14
CA GLY A 307 10.78 15.67 -7.09
C GLY A 307 11.69 15.96 -5.89
N THR A 308 12.32 14.93 -5.33
CA THR A 308 13.16 15.08 -4.12
C THR A 308 14.46 15.84 -4.34
N ARG A 309 14.98 15.85 -5.58
CA ARG A 309 16.17 16.64 -5.95
C ARG A 309 15.86 18.05 -6.43
N GLY A 310 14.59 18.48 -6.39
CA GLY A 310 14.18 19.85 -6.73
C GLY A 310 14.14 20.14 -8.23
N HIS A 311 14.14 19.11 -9.09
CA HIS A 311 14.06 19.32 -10.54
C HIS A 311 12.69 19.85 -11.00
N LEU A 312 11.70 19.83 -10.09
CA LEU A 312 10.32 20.28 -10.31
C LEU A 312 10.02 21.64 -9.69
N ASP A 313 10.98 22.27 -8.98
CA ASP A 313 10.73 23.48 -8.19
C ASP A 313 10.29 24.68 -9.05
N ASP A 314 10.66 24.70 -10.34
CA ASP A 314 10.27 25.69 -11.36
C ASP A 314 8.94 25.38 -12.07
N VAL A 315 8.39 24.18 -11.91
CA VAL A 315 7.15 23.77 -12.58
C VAL A 315 5.93 24.23 -11.76
N PRO A 316 4.92 24.87 -12.36
CA PRO A 316 3.67 25.19 -11.66
C PRO A 316 2.97 23.92 -11.14
N VAL A 317 2.38 23.98 -9.94
CA VAL A 317 1.76 22.81 -9.26
C VAL A 317 0.68 22.16 -10.14
N GLU A 318 -0.07 22.97 -10.87
CA GLU A 318 -1.15 22.54 -11.76
C GLU A 318 -0.65 21.73 -12.97
N ARG A 319 0.63 21.91 -13.33
CA ARG A 319 1.27 21.32 -14.51
C ARG A 319 2.12 20.10 -14.18
N ILE A 320 2.22 19.71 -12.90
CA ILE A 320 3.05 18.59 -12.45
C ILE A 320 2.66 17.27 -13.12
N ARG A 321 1.37 17.02 -13.34
CA ARG A 321 0.91 15.79 -14.02
C ARG A 321 1.28 15.75 -15.49
N ASP A 322 1.18 16.90 -16.17
CA ASP A 322 1.58 17.02 -17.57
C ASP A 322 3.10 16.83 -17.69
N TRP A 323 3.86 17.41 -16.76
CA TRP A 323 5.30 17.24 -16.65
C TRP A 323 5.69 15.78 -16.46
N GLU A 324 5.04 15.09 -15.52
CA GLU A 324 5.29 13.68 -15.23
C GLU A 324 5.04 12.79 -16.46
N THR A 325 3.92 13.02 -17.15
CA THR A 325 3.56 12.24 -18.34
C THR A 325 4.60 12.44 -19.44
N ALA A 326 4.93 13.70 -19.76
CA ALA A 326 5.93 14.03 -20.77
C ALA A 326 7.33 13.52 -20.39
N PHE A 327 7.69 13.58 -19.10
CA PHE A 327 8.97 13.07 -18.61
C PHE A 327 9.08 11.56 -18.80
N HIS A 328 8.03 10.79 -18.45
CA HIS A 328 8.03 9.35 -18.67
C HIS A 328 8.09 8.98 -20.16
N GLU A 329 7.40 9.73 -21.03
CA GLU A 329 7.47 9.53 -22.48
C GLU A 329 8.86 9.87 -23.05
N PHE A 330 9.46 10.97 -22.60
CA PHE A 330 10.82 11.36 -22.99
C PHE A 330 11.84 10.30 -22.58
N MET A 331 11.82 9.87 -21.30
CA MET A 331 12.74 8.84 -20.81
C MET A 331 12.55 7.52 -21.56
N ALA A 332 11.32 7.12 -21.88
CA ALA A 332 11.07 5.88 -22.63
C ALA A 332 11.56 5.94 -24.08
N SER A 333 11.58 7.12 -24.70
CA SER A 333 11.93 7.30 -26.11
C SER A 333 13.41 7.62 -26.34
N HIS A 334 14.02 8.43 -25.48
CA HIS A 334 15.39 8.94 -25.65
C HIS A 334 16.39 8.21 -24.76
N HIS A 335 15.98 7.79 -23.56
CA HIS A 335 16.86 7.15 -22.56
C HIS A 335 16.32 5.85 -21.95
N PRO A 336 15.85 4.88 -22.77
CA PRO A 336 15.29 3.63 -22.25
C PRO A 336 16.30 2.81 -21.43
N GLU A 337 17.60 2.99 -21.67
CA GLU A 337 18.69 2.34 -20.94
C GLU A 337 18.69 2.65 -19.45
N ILE A 338 18.32 3.89 -19.05
CA ILE A 338 18.28 4.29 -17.64
C ILE A 338 17.18 3.51 -16.91
N GLY A 339 15.99 3.40 -17.52
CA GLY A 339 14.89 2.62 -16.96
C GLY A 339 15.23 1.13 -16.84
N ARG A 340 15.90 0.56 -17.85
CA ARG A 340 16.35 -0.85 -17.81
C ARG A 340 17.38 -1.10 -16.72
N ALA A 341 18.38 -0.22 -16.59
CA ALA A 341 19.40 -0.33 -15.55
C ALA A 341 18.76 -0.32 -14.15
N ILE A 342 17.81 0.60 -13.88
CA ILE A 342 17.10 0.65 -12.59
C ILE A 342 16.31 -0.62 -12.33
N ALA A 343 15.65 -1.18 -13.34
CA ALA A 343 14.84 -2.38 -13.22
C ALA A 343 15.68 -3.65 -13.02
N GLU A 344 16.87 -3.74 -13.63
CA GLU A 344 17.76 -4.91 -13.55
C GLU A 344 18.69 -4.88 -12.33
N GLU A 345 19.28 -3.72 -12.03
CA GLU A 345 20.22 -3.57 -10.91
C GLU A 345 19.50 -3.38 -9.57
N GLU A 346 18.23 -2.93 -9.59
CA GLU A 346 17.44 -2.55 -8.41
C GLU A 346 18.17 -1.52 -7.50
N GLU A 347 19.15 -0.80 -8.05
CA GLU A 347 20.01 0.18 -7.40
C GLU A 347 20.19 1.40 -8.31
N LEU A 348 20.25 2.60 -7.72
CA LEU A 348 20.68 3.79 -8.42
C LEU A 348 22.20 3.92 -8.23
N SER A 349 22.97 3.33 -9.15
CA SER A 349 24.44 3.47 -9.17
C SER A 349 24.84 4.91 -9.47
N GLU A 350 26.08 5.29 -9.14
CA GLU A 350 26.56 6.66 -9.42
C GLU A 350 26.52 7.01 -10.92
N GLU A 351 26.76 6.02 -11.78
CA GLU A 351 26.67 6.16 -13.24
C GLU A 351 25.22 6.38 -13.70
N THR A 352 24.30 5.54 -13.23
CA THR A 352 22.86 5.66 -13.55
C THR A 352 22.28 6.96 -12.99
N GLU A 353 22.70 7.40 -11.81
CA GLU A 353 22.31 8.68 -11.24
C GLU A 353 22.81 9.86 -12.07
N ALA A 354 24.08 9.85 -12.49
CA ALA A 354 24.64 10.90 -13.34
C ALA A 354 23.94 10.97 -14.71
N ALA A 355 23.65 9.81 -15.31
CA ALA A 355 22.89 9.72 -16.55
C ALA A 355 21.46 10.27 -16.38
N LEU A 356 20.77 9.91 -15.29
CA LEU A 356 19.44 10.41 -14.99
C LEU A 356 19.43 11.94 -14.80
N GLN A 357 20.43 12.51 -14.12
CA GLN A 357 20.56 13.96 -13.99
C GLN A 357 20.83 14.67 -15.32
N ALA A 358 21.58 14.05 -16.22
CA ALA A 358 21.82 14.58 -17.56
C ALA A 358 20.53 14.56 -18.39
N ALA A 359 19.81 13.42 -18.40
CA ALA A 359 18.54 13.27 -19.10
C ALA A 359 17.46 14.24 -18.60
N ILE A 360 17.36 14.47 -17.29
CA ILE A 360 16.42 15.46 -16.73
C ILE A 360 16.77 16.88 -17.20
N ARG A 361 18.06 17.23 -17.31
CA ARG A 361 18.48 18.55 -17.82
C ARG A 361 18.10 18.70 -19.29
N GLU A 362 18.37 17.69 -20.12
CA GLU A 362 17.97 17.67 -21.53
C GLU A 362 16.45 17.79 -21.70
N PHE A 363 15.68 17.07 -20.88
CA PHE A 363 14.22 17.16 -20.88
C PHE A 363 13.73 18.58 -20.58
N LYS A 364 14.32 19.25 -19.59
CA LYS A 364 13.95 20.63 -19.22
C LYS A 364 14.31 21.67 -20.27
N GLU A 365 15.33 21.41 -21.10
CA GLU A 365 15.68 22.27 -22.23
C GLU A 365 14.75 22.06 -23.44
N THR A 366 14.23 20.85 -23.61
CA THR A 366 13.38 20.48 -24.74
C THR A 366 11.88 20.73 -24.50
N VAL A 367 11.42 20.64 -23.26
CA VAL A 367 9.99 20.79 -22.90
C VAL A 367 9.82 21.87 -21.85
N THR A 368 9.02 22.89 -22.17
CA THR A 368 8.69 24.02 -21.27
C THR A 368 7.26 23.90 -20.75
N PHE A 369 7.07 24.18 -19.45
CA PHE A 369 5.82 23.93 -18.73
C PHE A 369 5.14 25.17 -18.16
#